data_AF-A0A4Q4CG18-F1
#
_entry.id   AF-A0A4Q4CG18-F1
#
_cell.length_a   1.000
_cell.length_b   1.000
_cell.length_c   1.000
_cell.angle_alpha   90.00
_cell.angle_beta   90.00
_cell.angle_gamma   90.00
#
_symmetry.space_group_name_H-M   'P 1'
#
loop_
_entity.id
_entity.type
_entity.pdbx_description
1 polymer ?
#
loop_
_entity_poly.entity_id
_entity_poly.type
_entity_poly.pdbx_seq_one_letter_code
_entity_poly.pdbx_strand_id
1 'polypeptide(L)'
;MTDQIVITEKTSQAQDVRAAVGGRYGAILPAEGHLFDLVEPEEVSADWKRWTAVLLRPDGLYGTKPATGGNKSSKLKAIRDALRGAKRVWLATDCDREGQLIGQEILEHYGYRGTVMRVIFTAQD
;
A
#
# COMPACT_ATOMS: atom_id res chain seq x y z
N MET A 1 -18.92 -13.00 6.66
CA MET A 1 -17.70 -12.38 6.09
C MET A 1 -16.96 -11.68 7.21
N THR A 2 -15.66 -11.90 7.34
CA THR A 2 -14.82 -11.17 8.31
C THR A 2 -14.76 -9.70 7.92
N ASP A 3 -15.04 -8.79 8.85
CA ASP A 3 -14.97 -7.33 8.67
C ASP A 3 -13.55 -6.78 8.88
N GLN A 4 -12.54 -7.63 8.71
CA GLN A 4 -11.13 -7.32 8.96
C GLN A 4 -10.26 -7.93 7.87
N ILE A 5 -9.14 -7.27 7.60
CA ILE A 5 -8.10 -7.75 6.67
C ILE A 5 -6.71 -7.46 7.22
N VAL A 6 -5.72 -8.21 6.73
CA VAL A 6 -4.30 -8.01 7.02
C VAL A 6 -3.59 -7.65 5.71
N ILE A 7 -2.77 -6.60 5.75
CA ILE A 7 -1.90 -6.20 4.63
C ILE A 7 -0.46 -6.44 5.06
N THR A 8 0.27 -7.23 4.29
CA THR A 8 1.71 -7.49 4.49
C THR A 8 2.51 -6.88 3.33
N GLU A 9 3.81 -6.72 3.53
CA GLU A 9 4.68 -6.20 2.48
C GLU A 9 4.98 -7.26 1.44
N LYS A 10 5.34 -8.48 1.85
CA LYS A 10 5.85 -9.54 0.96
C LYS A 10 4.94 -10.76 0.96
N THR A 11 5.01 -11.54 -0.12
CA THR A 11 4.23 -12.78 -0.25
C THR A 11 4.71 -13.88 0.71
N SER A 12 6.02 -13.98 0.97
CA SER A 12 6.55 -14.86 2.02
C SER A 12 6.01 -14.49 3.40
N GLN A 13 6.10 -13.21 3.77
CA GLN A 13 5.53 -12.69 5.02
C GLN A 13 4.03 -12.97 5.14
N ALA A 14 3.26 -12.88 4.04
CA ALA A 14 1.85 -13.26 4.05
C ALA A 14 1.63 -14.75 4.35
N GLN A 15 2.51 -15.63 3.87
CA GLN A 15 2.46 -17.06 4.12
C GLN A 15 2.79 -17.37 5.59
N ASP A 16 3.84 -16.73 6.13
CA ASP A 16 4.29 -16.93 7.51
C ASP A 16 3.24 -16.42 8.51
N VAL A 17 2.69 -15.21 8.28
CA VAL A 17 1.58 -14.68 9.08
C VAL A 17 0.37 -15.61 9.01
N ARG A 18 0.04 -16.15 7.82
CA ARG A 18 -1.08 -17.09 7.65
C ARG A 18 -0.85 -18.39 8.40
N ALA A 19 0.38 -18.90 8.43
CA ALA A 19 0.74 -20.10 9.19
C ALA A 19 0.55 -19.86 10.70
N ALA A 20 0.95 -18.69 11.20
CA ALA A 20 0.85 -18.35 12.62
C ALA A 20 -0.58 -18.10 13.11
N VAL A 21 -1.41 -17.38 12.33
CA VAL A 21 -2.73 -16.89 12.78
C VAL A 21 -3.92 -17.56 12.12
N GLY A 22 -3.70 -18.36 11.06
CA GLY A 22 -4.76 -18.93 10.25
C GLY A 22 -5.69 -17.85 9.66
N GLY A 23 -7.00 -18.09 9.69
CA GLY A 23 -8.03 -17.16 9.20
C GLY A 23 -8.59 -16.19 10.23
N ARG A 24 -8.01 -16.10 11.44
CA ARG A 24 -8.60 -15.34 12.57
C ARG A 24 -8.77 -13.84 12.29
N TYR A 25 -7.93 -13.27 11.45
CA TYR A 25 -7.91 -11.83 11.12
C TYR A 25 -8.41 -11.52 9.70
N GLY A 26 -9.10 -12.48 9.07
CA GLY A 26 -9.62 -12.35 7.71
C GLY A 26 -8.57 -12.59 6.63
N ALA A 27 -8.76 -11.95 5.47
CA ALA A 27 -7.89 -12.13 4.33
C ALA A 27 -6.51 -11.49 4.58
N ILE A 28 -5.44 -12.23 4.28
CA ILE A 28 -4.04 -11.76 4.35
C ILE A 28 -3.56 -11.51 2.94
N LEU A 29 -3.28 -10.23 2.62
CA LEU A 29 -3.01 -9.74 1.27
C LEU A 29 -1.62 -9.08 1.21
N PRO A 30 -0.69 -9.60 0.40
CA PRO A 30 0.62 -8.98 0.22
C PRO A 30 0.56 -7.83 -0.80
N ALA A 31 1.23 -6.72 -0.49
CA ALA A 31 1.45 -5.63 -1.43
C ALA A 31 2.53 -5.95 -2.49
N GLU A 32 3.57 -6.69 -2.10
CA GLU A 32 4.87 -6.82 -2.79
C GLU A 32 5.52 -5.46 -3.12
N GLY A 33 5.93 -4.77 -2.06
CA GLY A 33 6.54 -3.45 -2.16
C GLY A 33 5.53 -2.37 -2.55
N HIS A 34 6.01 -1.32 -3.19
CA HIS A 34 5.20 -0.18 -3.60
C HIS A 34 4.20 -0.52 -4.70
N LEU A 35 2.93 -0.28 -4.42
CA LEU A 35 1.83 -0.38 -5.38
C LEU A 35 1.51 0.94 -6.08
N PHE A 36 2.18 2.03 -5.68
CA PHE A 36 2.02 3.36 -6.25
C PHE A 36 3.38 3.91 -6.67
N ASP A 37 3.35 4.71 -7.72
CA ASP A 37 4.47 5.54 -8.16
C ASP A 37 4.07 7.01 -7.93
N LEU A 38 5.04 7.89 -7.86
CA LEU A 38 4.78 9.33 -7.95
C LEU A 38 4.21 9.66 -9.34
N VAL A 39 3.35 10.67 -9.42
CA VAL A 39 3.03 11.28 -10.70
C VAL A 39 4.28 11.94 -11.28
N GLU A 40 4.48 11.82 -12.57
CA GLU A 40 5.62 12.41 -13.26
C GLU A 40 5.47 13.94 -13.34
N PRO A 41 6.57 14.70 -13.43
CA PRO A 41 6.51 16.16 -13.54
C PRO A 41 5.58 16.65 -14.66
N GLU A 42 5.60 16.05 -15.83
CA GLU A 42 4.73 16.43 -16.94
C GLU A 42 3.23 16.17 -16.71
N GLU A 43 2.90 15.24 -15.80
CA GLU A 43 1.51 14.96 -15.40
C GLU A 43 1.02 15.98 -14.36
N VAL A 44 1.94 16.58 -13.60
CA VAL A 44 1.63 17.71 -12.71
C VAL A 44 1.44 19.00 -13.52
N SER A 45 2.33 19.27 -14.47
CA SER A 45 2.26 20.43 -15.34
C SER A 45 2.78 20.09 -16.74
N ALA A 46 1.95 20.31 -17.76
CA ALA A 46 2.31 20.02 -19.14
C ALA A 46 3.57 20.78 -19.60
N ASP A 47 3.85 21.96 -19.02
CA ASP A 47 5.04 22.76 -19.31
C ASP A 47 6.34 22.04 -18.90
N TRP A 48 6.27 21.12 -17.95
CA TRP A 48 7.43 20.39 -17.41
C TRP A 48 7.83 19.19 -18.26
N LYS A 49 7.07 18.88 -19.31
CA LYS A 49 7.46 17.90 -20.33
C LYS A 49 8.79 18.26 -20.99
N ARG A 50 9.10 19.56 -21.09
CA ARG A 50 10.39 20.04 -21.55
C ARG A 50 11.25 20.42 -20.34
N TRP A 51 12.32 19.65 -20.13
CA TRP A 51 13.26 19.92 -19.07
C TRP A 51 14.06 21.20 -19.35
N THR A 52 14.10 22.08 -18.36
CA THR A 52 14.91 23.31 -18.36
C THR A 52 15.61 23.43 -17.00
N ALA A 53 16.49 24.41 -16.83
CA ALA A 53 17.21 24.61 -15.56
C ALA A 53 16.33 25.17 -14.42
N VAL A 54 15.01 25.30 -14.62
CA VAL A 54 14.09 25.73 -13.57
C VAL A 54 13.71 24.56 -12.67
N LEU A 55 13.50 24.85 -11.39
CA LEU A 55 13.04 23.85 -10.44
C LEU A 55 11.60 23.43 -10.75
N LEU A 56 11.38 22.15 -11.02
CA LEU A 56 10.07 21.54 -11.26
C LEU A 56 9.45 21.13 -9.92
N ARG A 57 8.82 22.09 -9.23
CA ARG A 57 8.22 21.87 -7.90
C ARG A 57 6.70 21.99 -7.96
N PRO A 58 5.93 20.94 -7.58
CA PRO A 58 4.48 21.04 -7.42
C PRO A 58 4.12 22.01 -6.31
N ASP A 59 2.91 22.55 -6.37
CA ASP A 59 2.31 23.21 -5.22
C ASP A 59 1.97 22.13 -4.17
N GLY A 60 2.91 21.88 -3.25
CA GLY A 60 2.84 20.82 -2.24
C GLY A 60 3.73 19.61 -2.54
N LEU A 61 3.20 18.41 -2.32
CA LEU A 61 3.85 17.14 -2.64
C LEU A 61 3.39 16.64 -4.02
N TYR A 62 4.21 15.80 -4.65
CA TYR A 62 3.77 15.04 -5.81
C TYR A 62 2.63 14.11 -5.40
N GLY A 63 1.60 14.04 -6.25
CA GLY A 63 0.55 13.03 -6.10
C GLY A 63 1.09 11.62 -6.36
N THR A 64 0.28 10.61 -6.06
CA THR A 64 0.60 9.21 -6.37
C THR A 64 -0.37 8.64 -7.40
N LYS A 65 0.11 7.70 -8.20
CA LYS A 65 -0.68 6.95 -9.19
C LYS A 65 -0.41 5.44 -9.05
N PRO A 66 -1.38 4.57 -9.36
CA PRO A 66 -1.14 3.13 -9.38
C PRO A 66 0.08 2.76 -10.24
N ALA A 67 1.01 2.03 -9.65
CA ALA A 67 2.21 1.60 -10.35
C ALA A 67 1.87 0.60 -11.45
N THR A 68 2.58 0.69 -12.56
CA THR A 68 2.38 -0.20 -13.72
C THR A 68 3.42 -1.32 -13.73
N GLY A 69 3.04 -2.48 -14.30
CA GLY A 69 3.92 -3.63 -14.45
C GLY A 69 3.72 -4.75 -13.41
N GLY A 70 4.22 -5.94 -13.77
CA GLY A 70 4.12 -7.13 -12.95
C GLY A 70 2.68 -7.52 -12.57
N ASN A 71 2.50 -7.97 -11.33
CA ASN A 71 1.21 -8.38 -10.76
C ASN A 71 0.54 -7.29 -9.89
N LYS A 72 1.06 -6.04 -9.93
CA LYS A 72 0.64 -4.94 -9.04
C LYS A 72 -0.84 -4.59 -9.18
N SER A 73 -1.35 -4.51 -10.42
CA SER A 73 -2.76 -4.18 -10.70
C SER A 73 -3.74 -5.20 -10.10
N SER A 74 -3.42 -6.49 -10.18
CA SER A 74 -4.22 -7.57 -9.62
C SER A 74 -4.29 -7.49 -8.09
N LYS A 75 -3.15 -7.22 -7.45
CA LYS A 75 -3.08 -7.06 -5.99
C LYS A 75 -3.80 -5.83 -5.50
N LEU A 76 -3.57 -4.72 -6.20
CA LEU A 76 -4.22 -3.45 -5.90
C LEU A 76 -5.74 -3.60 -5.99
N LYS A 77 -6.24 -4.35 -6.99
CA LYS A 77 -7.65 -4.74 -7.09
C LYS A 77 -8.10 -5.63 -5.93
N ALA A 78 -7.35 -6.66 -5.58
CA ALA A 78 -7.69 -7.56 -4.47
C ALA A 78 -7.79 -6.81 -3.13
N ILE A 79 -6.84 -5.92 -2.85
CA ILE A 79 -6.83 -5.06 -1.66
C ILE A 79 -8.02 -4.10 -1.68
N ARG A 80 -8.30 -3.44 -2.80
CA ARG A 80 -9.48 -2.57 -2.96
C ARG A 80 -10.76 -3.31 -2.64
N ASP A 81 -10.96 -4.49 -3.21
CA ASP A 81 -12.19 -5.26 -3.06
C ASP A 81 -12.37 -5.71 -1.60
N ALA A 82 -11.28 -6.07 -0.93
CA ALA A 82 -11.29 -6.42 0.48
C ALA A 82 -11.56 -5.20 1.40
N LEU A 83 -10.97 -4.05 1.09
CA LEU A 83 -11.14 -2.80 1.86
C LEU A 83 -12.59 -2.30 1.87
N ARG A 84 -13.38 -2.53 0.81
CA ARG A 84 -14.79 -2.09 0.75
C ARG A 84 -15.66 -2.65 1.88
N GLY A 85 -15.35 -3.85 2.36
CA GLY A 85 -16.08 -4.53 3.44
C GLY A 85 -15.38 -4.49 4.79
N ALA A 86 -14.13 -4.03 4.84
CA ALA A 86 -13.31 -4.09 6.05
C ALA A 86 -13.58 -2.91 6.98
N LYS A 87 -13.98 -3.17 8.23
CA LYS A 87 -14.04 -2.18 9.31
C LYS A 87 -12.70 -2.01 10.03
N ARG A 88 -11.82 -3.01 9.93
CA ARG A 88 -10.47 -2.97 10.49
C ARG A 88 -9.41 -3.45 9.50
N VAL A 89 -8.28 -2.75 9.45
CA VAL A 89 -7.07 -3.18 8.74
C VAL A 89 -5.94 -3.39 9.73
N TRP A 90 -5.28 -4.53 9.63
CA TRP A 90 -4.03 -4.83 10.32
C TRP A 90 -2.87 -4.60 9.33
N LEU A 91 -2.11 -3.52 9.52
CA LEU A 91 -0.93 -3.21 8.72
C LEU A 91 0.29 -3.95 9.31
N ALA A 92 0.66 -5.05 8.67
CA ALA A 92 1.74 -5.95 9.02
C ALA A 92 2.89 -5.91 7.99
N THR A 93 3.17 -4.71 7.46
CA THR A 93 4.37 -4.40 6.65
C THR A 93 5.62 -4.30 7.53
N ASP A 94 6.80 -4.26 6.92
CA ASP A 94 8.08 -4.28 7.66
C ASP A 94 8.19 -3.13 8.67
N CYS A 95 8.87 -3.37 9.79
CA CYS A 95 8.97 -2.43 10.93
C CYS A 95 10.01 -1.32 10.68
N ASP A 96 9.86 -0.60 9.57
CA ASP A 96 10.69 0.54 9.23
C ASP A 96 9.85 1.66 8.58
N ARG A 97 10.54 2.71 8.13
CA ARG A 97 9.90 3.85 7.48
C ARG A 97 9.26 3.48 6.14
N GLU A 98 9.82 2.51 5.44
CA GLU A 98 9.35 2.09 4.12
C GLU A 98 8.09 1.24 4.23
N GLY A 99 8.09 0.26 5.13
CA GLY A 99 6.91 -0.54 5.43
C GLY A 99 5.75 0.33 5.95
N GLN A 100 6.03 1.36 6.74
CA GLN A 100 5.01 2.34 7.13
C GLN A 100 4.42 3.06 5.90
N LEU A 101 5.27 3.55 4.99
CA LEU A 101 4.85 4.24 3.77
C LEU A 101 3.99 3.35 2.88
N ILE A 102 4.43 2.12 2.59
CA ILE A 102 3.70 1.16 1.75
C ILE A 102 2.28 0.92 2.27
N GLY A 103 2.15 0.68 3.58
CA GLY A 103 0.85 0.45 4.20
C GLY A 103 -0.03 1.69 4.18
N GLN A 104 0.55 2.86 4.46
CA GLN A 104 -0.16 4.12 4.53
C GLN A 104 -0.65 4.59 3.16
N GLU A 105 0.17 4.53 2.11
CA GLU A 105 -0.21 4.93 0.75
C GLU A 105 -1.42 4.15 0.23
N ILE A 106 -1.47 2.85 0.51
CA ILE A 106 -2.63 2.00 0.14
C ILE A 106 -3.91 2.51 0.79
N LEU A 107 -3.86 2.84 2.09
CA LEU A 107 -5.03 3.31 2.82
C LEU A 107 -5.45 4.71 2.40
N GLU A 108 -4.49 5.60 2.19
CA GLU A 108 -4.73 6.97 1.73
C GLU A 108 -5.31 7.00 0.31
N HIS A 109 -4.73 6.23 -0.62
CA HIS A 109 -5.21 6.14 -1.99
C HIS A 109 -6.67 5.68 -2.07
N TYR A 110 -7.09 4.76 -1.21
CA TYR A 110 -8.47 4.30 -1.13
C TYR A 110 -9.35 5.08 -0.16
N GLY A 111 -8.82 6.14 0.47
CA GLY A 111 -9.55 6.94 1.44
C GLY A 111 -10.14 6.11 2.59
N TYR A 112 -9.42 5.09 3.04
CA TYR A 112 -9.90 4.19 4.10
C TYR A 112 -10.09 4.95 5.42
N ARG A 113 -11.27 4.81 6.02
CA ARG A 113 -11.66 5.51 7.28
C ARG A 113 -11.99 4.57 8.44
N GLY A 114 -11.77 3.27 8.26
CA GLY A 114 -11.98 2.30 9.34
C GLY A 114 -10.86 2.31 10.36
N THR A 115 -10.89 1.36 11.28
CA THR A 115 -9.84 1.22 12.31
C THR A 115 -8.57 0.66 11.68
N VAL A 116 -7.44 1.32 11.91
CA VAL A 116 -6.13 0.83 11.47
C VAL A 116 -5.32 0.42 12.68
N MET A 117 -4.82 -0.82 12.66
CA MET A 117 -3.92 -1.35 13.67
C MET A 117 -2.55 -1.57 13.03
N ARG A 118 -1.52 -0.90 13.55
CA ARG A 118 -0.13 -1.17 13.12
C ARG A 118 0.39 -2.38 13.89
N VAL A 119 0.78 -3.42 13.17
CA VAL A 119 1.39 -4.63 13.73
C VAL A 119 2.90 -4.50 13.59
N ILE A 120 3.61 -4.58 14.72
CA ILE A 120 5.05 -4.41 14.78
C ILE A 120 5.69 -5.72 15.25
N PHE A 121 6.53 -6.30 14.40
CA PHE A 121 7.37 -7.46 14.71
C PHE A 121 8.69 -7.33 13.94
N THR A 122 9.77 -7.81 14.54
CA THR A 122 11.13 -7.74 13.97
C THR A 122 11.62 -9.09 13.44
N ALA A 123 10.90 -10.17 13.74
CA ALA A 123 11.18 -11.53 13.29
C ALA A 123 9.86 -12.31 13.14
N GLN A 124 9.89 -13.40 12.38
CA GLN A 124 8.72 -14.21 11.99
C GLN A 124 8.84 -15.67 12.49
N ASP A 125 9.81 -15.92 13.36
CA ASP A 125 10.20 -17.23 13.92
C ASP A 125 9.44 -17.63 15.20
#